data_AF-A0A914NSW2-F1
#
_entry.id   AF-A0A914NSW2-F1
#
_cell.length_a   1.000
_cell.length_b   1.000
_cell.length_c   1.000
_cell.angle_alpha   90.00
_cell.angle_beta   90.00
_cell.angle_gamma   90.00
#
_symmetry.space_group_name_H-M   'P 1'
#
loop_
_entity.id
_entity.type
_entity.pdbx_description
1 polymer ?
#
loop_
_entity_poly.entity_id
_entity_poly.type
_entity_poly.pdbx_seq_one_letter_code
_entity_poly.pdbx_strand_id
1 'polypeptide(L)'
;MREDKSERNSKRSRGPQLSERDRKTVFRRSSSRTRELRSKQTSRHEDERFDFILFYVGILVPSIYFIDSSKNLIIYERIVCGNNESVPSAKTFLDELQQQSDKAEFEKISSQFGHKLGSIIQNMHSAGLIHGDLTTSNVLVKKRVCY
;
A
#
# COMPACT_ATOMS: atom_id res chain seq x y z
N MET A 1 17.79 7.96 61.26
CA MET A 1 16.95 8.64 60.25
C MET A 1 17.86 9.61 59.51
N ARG A 2 18.21 9.52 58.24
CA ARG A 2 17.81 8.70 57.08
C ARG A 2 19.10 8.36 56.30
N GLU A 3 19.08 7.24 55.60
CA GLU A 3 20.24 6.65 54.91
C GLU A 3 20.69 7.46 53.68
N ASP A 4 21.99 7.76 53.61
CA ASP A 4 22.69 8.14 52.38
C ASP A 4 23.18 6.86 51.68
N LYS A 5 22.75 6.63 50.43
CA LYS A 5 23.21 5.50 49.60
C LYS A 5 23.57 5.97 48.20
N SER A 6 24.88 6.10 48.02
CA SER A 6 25.72 5.51 46.97
C SER A 6 25.30 5.55 45.49
N GLU A 7 26.16 6.22 44.72
CA GLU A 7 26.74 5.83 43.44
C GLU A 7 26.11 4.66 42.66
N ARG A 8 25.70 4.95 41.41
CA ARG A 8 26.10 4.11 40.25
C ARG A 8 25.95 4.85 38.92
N ASN A 9 27.10 5.26 38.39
CA ASN A 9 27.31 5.62 37.00
C ASN A 9 27.47 4.31 36.18
N SER A 10 26.71 4.11 35.10
CA SER A 10 27.06 3.13 34.04
C SER A 10 26.16 3.25 32.80
N LYS A 11 26.77 3.77 31.72
CA LYS A 11 26.55 3.40 30.30
C LYS A 11 25.16 3.66 29.70
N ARG A 12 24.98 4.89 29.18
CA ARG A 12 24.07 5.12 28.04
C ARG A 12 24.75 4.64 26.75
N SER A 13 24.48 3.40 26.36
CA SER A 13 24.83 2.87 25.04
C SER A 13 24.08 3.68 23.98
N ARG A 14 24.84 4.39 23.13
CA ARG A 14 24.31 4.98 21.89
C ARG A 14 23.84 3.82 21.01
N GLY A 15 22.53 3.70 20.83
CA GLY A 15 21.97 2.84 19.79
C GLY A 15 22.47 3.30 18.42
N PRO A 16 22.64 2.39 17.45
CA PRO A 16 23.19 2.74 16.15
C PRO A 16 22.27 3.74 15.44
N GLN A 17 22.83 4.86 14.98
CA GLN A 17 22.11 5.76 14.08
C GLN A 17 21.89 5.01 12.76
N LEU A 18 20.64 4.66 12.50
CA LEU A 18 20.19 4.16 11.22
C LEU A 18 20.42 5.24 10.17
N SER A 19 21.27 4.94 9.19
CA SER A 19 21.55 5.82 8.05
C SER A 19 20.26 6.05 7.25
N GLU A 20 20.07 7.25 6.70
CA GLU A 20 18.87 7.67 5.97
C GLU A 20 18.53 6.82 4.73
N ARG A 21 19.37 5.85 4.35
CA ARG A 21 19.17 4.95 3.23
C ARG A 21 18.23 3.76 3.51
N ASP A 22 17.86 3.52 4.77
CA ASP A 22 17.04 2.35 5.18
C ASP A 22 15.59 2.68 5.55
N ARG A 23 14.96 3.67 4.90
CA ARG A 23 13.52 3.93 5.09
C ARG A 23 12.67 2.86 4.38
N LYS A 24 12.65 1.65 4.96
CA LYS A 24 11.67 0.59 4.64
C LYS A 24 10.28 1.08 5.05
N THR A 25 9.43 1.42 4.09
CA THR A 25 8.04 1.79 4.37
C THR A 25 7.24 0.52 4.64
N VAL A 26 7.08 0.19 5.91
CA VAL A 26 6.19 -0.90 6.36
C VAL A 26 4.75 -0.38 6.31
N PHE A 27 3.97 -0.82 5.33
CA PHE A 27 2.54 -0.52 5.28
C PHE A 27 1.77 -1.56 6.11
N ARG A 28 1.29 -1.16 7.29
CA ARG A 28 0.55 -2.02 8.21
C ARG A 28 -0.94 -1.66 8.12
N ARG A 29 -1.75 -2.43 7.38
CA ARG A 29 -3.21 -2.29 7.43
C ARG A 29 -3.73 -2.81 8.77
N SER A 30 -4.31 -1.92 9.58
CA SER A 30 -4.99 -2.27 10.82
C SER A 30 -6.49 -2.48 10.56
N SER A 31 -6.93 -3.74 10.59
CA SER A 31 -8.35 -4.10 10.76
C SER A 31 -8.58 -4.67 12.16
N SER A 32 -9.73 -4.31 12.73
CA SER A 32 -10.04 -4.38 14.16
C SER A 32 -10.79 -5.66 14.57
N ARG A 33 -10.32 -6.24 15.70
CA ARG A 33 -11.02 -7.02 16.76
C ARG A 33 -11.33 -8.53 16.55
N THR A 34 -10.37 -9.33 17.03
CA THR A 34 -10.45 -10.38 18.09
C THR A 34 -11.14 -11.73 17.83
N ARG A 35 -11.67 -12.04 16.64
CA ARG A 35 -11.95 -13.44 16.21
C ARG A 35 -11.07 -13.88 15.03
N GLU A 36 -9.97 -13.15 14.87
CA GLU A 36 -9.43 -12.73 13.58
C GLU A 36 -8.24 -13.56 13.09
N LEU A 37 -7.56 -14.35 13.92
CA LEU A 37 -6.25 -14.89 13.53
C LEU A 37 -6.32 -16.04 12.51
N ARG A 38 -7.33 -16.92 12.59
CA ARG A 38 -7.52 -18.00 11.60
C ARG A 38 -8.07 -17.48 10.27
N SER A 39 -8.99 -16.51 10.30
CA SER A 39 -9.50 -15.86 9.08
C SER A 39 -8.47 -14.93 8.42
N LYS A 40 -7.56 -14.33 9.20
CA LYS A 40 -6.46 -13.51 8.68
C LYS A 40 -5.39 -14.31 7.94
N GLN A 41 -5.23 -15.60 8.26
CA GLN A 41 -4.22 -16.43 7.61
C GLN A 41 -4.75 -17.00 6.29
N THR A 42 -6.05 -17.34 6.23
CA THR A 42 -6.74 -17.68 4.98
C THR A 42 -6.84 -16.48 4.04
N SER A 43 -7.15 -15.29 4.55
CA SER A 43 -7.26 -14.08 3.72
C SER A 43 -5.95 -13.70 3.02
N ARG A 44 -4.78 -14.06 3.57
CA ARG A 44 -3.47 -13.67 3.01
C ARG A 44 -2.96 -14.63 1.94
N HIS A 45 -3.20 -15.92 2.11
CA HIS A 45 -3.02 -16.86 1.01
C HIS A 45 -4.01 -16.57 -0.12
N GLU A 46 -5.21 -16.08 0.23
CA GLU A 46 -6.14 -15.51 -0.74
C GLU A 46 -5.57 -14.24 -1.38
N ASP A 47 -5.00 -13.29 -0.63
CA ASP A 47 -4.37 -12.07 -1.16
C ASP A 47 -3.19 -12.40 -2.12
N GLU A 48 -2.29 -13.31 -1.74
CA GLU A 48 -1.20 -13.79 -2.60
C GLU A 48 -1.69 -14.39 -3.91
N ARG A 49 -2.68 -15.30 -3.80
CA ARG A 49 -3.29 -15.95 -4.95
C ARG A 49 -4.06 -14.94 -5.79
N PHE A 50 -4.70 -13.98 -5.14
CA PHE A 50 -5.47 -12.93 -5.78
C PHE A 50 -4.57 -12.02 -6.61
N ASP A 51 -3.49 -11.49 -6.02
CA ASP A 51 -2.49 -10.67 -6.71
C ASP A 51 -1.82 -11.44 -7.84
N PHE A 52 -1.50 -12.72 -7.62
CA PHE A 52 -0.99 -13.58 -8.67
C PHE A 52 -1.98 -13.71 -9.83
N ILE A 53 -3.25 -14.05 -9.58
CA ILE A 53 -4.23 -14.19 -10.67
C ILE A 53 -4.48 -12.85 -11.36
N LEU A 54 -4.53 -11.73 -10.62
CA LEU A 54 -4.63 -10.39 -11.18
C LEU A 54 -3.51 -10.10 -12.19
N PHE A 55 -2.26 -10.42 -11.82
CA PHE A 55 -1.13 -10.29 -12.72
C PHE A 55 -1.30 -11.13 -14.00
N TYR A 56 -1.75 -12.38 -13.87
CA TYR A 56 -1.98 -13.27 -15.03
C TYR A 56 -3.10 -12.80 -15.96
N VAL A 57 -4.11 -12.10 -15.45
CA VAL A 57 -5.18 -11.51 -16.27
C VAL A 57 -4.82 -10.12 -16.80
N GLY A 58 -3.56 -9.70 -16.63
CA GLY A 58 -3.02 -8.45 -17.17
C GLY A 58 -3.37 -7.21 -16.33
N ILE A 59 -3.78 -7.40 -15.08
CA ILE A 59 -4.03 -6.29 -14.14
C ILE A 59 -2.75 -6.04 -13.36
N LEU A 60 -2.31 -4.78 -13.38
CA LEU A 60 -1.10 -4.38 -12.67
C LEU A 60 -1.34 -4.38 -11.16
N VAL A 61 -0.52 -5.18 -10.47
CA VAL A 61 -0.43 -5.22 -9.00
C VAL A 61 1.04 -5.09 -8.58
N PRO A 62 1.35 -4.53 -7.40
CA PRO A 62 2.72 -4.50 -6.89
C PRO A 62 3.26 -5.92 -6.67
N SER A 63 4.53 -6.15 -7.02
CA SER A 63 5.16 -7.45 -6.79
C SER A 63 5.30 -7.74 -5.29
N ILE A 64 5.01 -8.97 -4.87
CA ILE A 64 5.22 -9.38 -3.46
C ILE A 64 6.67 -9.85 -3.30
N TYR A 65 7.41 -9.20 -2.39
CA TYR A 65 8.80 -9.58 -2.08
C TYR A 65 8.92 -10.55 -0.92
N PHE A 66 8.08 -10.39 0.10
CA PHE A 66 8.18 -11.22 1.29
C PHE A 66 6.88 -11.28 2.06
N ILE A 67 6.63 -12.44 2.66
CA ILE A 67 5.42 -12.72 3.43
C ILE A 67 5.81 -13.41 4.71
N ASP A 68 5.44 -12.79 5.82
CA ASP A 68 5.56 -13.38 7.14
C ASP A 68 4.17 -13.52 7.75
N SER A 69 3.58 -14.70 7.54
CA SER A 69 2.27 -15.05 8.07
C SER A 69 2.23 -15.04 9.60
N SER A 70 3.36 -15.33 10.26
CA SER A 70 3.46 -15.34 11.73
C SER A 70 3.34 -13.93 12.31
N LYS A 71 3.92 -12.94 11.63
CA LYS A 71 3.89 -11.52 12.03
C LYS A 71 2.78 -10.72 11.37
N ASN A 72 1.94 -11.36 10.57
CA ASN A 72 0.89 -10.67 9.83
C ASN A 72 1.46 -9.55 8.93
N LEU A 73 2.59 -9.80 8.26
CA LEU A 73 3.32 -8.84 7.43
C LEU A 73 3.42 -9.30 5.97
N ILE A 74 3.10 -8.41 5.03
CA ILE A 74 3.40 -8.58 3.60
C ILE A 74 4.24 -7.38 3.17
N ILE A 75 5.32 -7.65 2.44
CA ILE A 75 6.22 -6.64 1.87
C ILE A 75 6.00 -6.63 0.36
N TYR A 76 5.48 -5.52 -0.14
CA TYR A 76 5.30 -5.27 -1.56
C TYR A 76 6.43 -4.44 -2.13
N GLU A 77 6.56 -4.51 -3.45
CA GLU A 77 7.27 -3.54 -4.28
C GLU A 77 6.77 -2.11 -3.97
N ARG A 78 7.72 -1.20 -3.77
CA ARG A 78 7.40 0.22 -3.67
C ARG A 78 7.27 0.80 -5.07
N ILE A 79 6.05 1.05 -5.51
CA ILE A 79 5.81 1.71 -6.80
C ILE A 79 6.20 3.19 -6.68
N VAL A 80 7.12 3.63 -7.55
CA VAL A 80 7.62 5.01 -7.58
C VAL A 80 7.54 5.60 -8.99
N CYS A 81 7.47 6.93 -9.09
CA CYS A 81 7.55 7.66 -10.35
C CYS A 81 8.64 8.72 -10.30
N GLY A 82 9.29 8.98 -11.45
CA GLY A 82 10.29 10.04 -11.60
C GLY A 82 11.36 10.05 -10.50
N ASN A 83 11.41 11.15 -9.75
CA ASN A 83 12.41 11.45 -8.71
C ASN A 83 12.23 10.62 -7.42
N ASN A 84 11.92 9.32 -7.51
CA ASN A 84 11.61 8.42 -6.38
C ASN A 84 10.36 8.79 -5.57
N GLU A 85 9.46 9.57 -6.17
CA GLU A 85 8.19 9.96 -5.55
C GLU A 85 7.22 8.79 -5.54
N SER A 86 6.43 8.67 -4.47
CA SER A 86 5.39 7.63 -4.39
C SER A 86 4.31 7.90 -5.42
N VAL A 87 3.82 6.85 -6.06
CA VAL A 87 2.65 6.98 -6.94
C VAL A 87 1.44 7.40 -6.11
N PRO A 88 0.65 8.41 -6.55
CA PRO A 88 -0.53 8.82 -5.83
C PRO A 88 -1.63 7.75 -5.95
N SER A 89 -2.45 7.68 -4.89
CA SER A 89 -3.72 6.95 -4.99
C SER A 89 -4.68 7.68 -5.94
N ALA A 90 -5.65 6.97 -6.51
CA ALA A 90 -6.67 7.59 -7.33
C ALA A 90 -7.47 8.65 -6.56
N LYS A 91 -7.67 8.46 -5.25
CA LYS A 91 -8.26 9.48 -4.38
C LYS A 91 -7.45 10.78 -4.43
N THR A 92 -6.17 10.70 -4.08
CA THR A 92 -5.26 11.86 -4.08
C THR A 92 -5.18 12.52 -5.46
N PHE A 93 -5.08 11.71 -6.51
CA PHE A 93 -5.05 12.19 -7.88
C PHE A 93 -6.32 12.97 -8.28
N LEU A 94 -7.50 12.45 -7.94
CA LEU A 94 -8.78 13.12 -8.25
C LEU A 94 -8.96 14.40 -7.42
N ASP A 95 -8.55 14.39 -6.15
CA ASP A 95 -8.58 15.56 -5.28
C ASP A 95 -7.67 16.68 -5.82
N GLU A 96 -6.44 16.34 -6.22
CA GLU A 96 -5.49 17.28 -6.85
C GLU A 96 -6.02 17.80 -8.19
N LEU A 97 -6.56 16.92 -9.02
CA LEU A 97 -7.14 17.29 -10.31
C LEU A 97 -8.27 18.30 -10.13
N GLN A 98 -9.17 18.07 -9.17
CA GLN A 98 -10.29 18.98 -8.89
C GLN A 98 -9.82 20.37 -8.45
N GLN A 99 -8.68 20.46 -7.75
CA GLN A 99 -8.14 21.73 -7.27
C GLN A 99 -7.37 22.51 -8.35
N GLN A 100 -6.75 21.82 -9.30
CA GLN A 100 -5.80 22.41 -10.25
C GLN A 100 -6.38 22.62 -11.66
N SER A 101 -7.47 21.95 -12.00
CA SER A 101 -8.07 22.00 -13.34
C SER A 101 -9.39 22.75 -13.36
N ASP A 102 -9.77 23.23 -14.55
CA ASP A 102 -11.13 23.75 -14.75
C ASP A 102 -12.16 22.60 -14.79
N LYS A 103 -13.45 22.96 -14.76
CA LYS A 103 -14.54 21.99 -14.74
C LYS A 103 -14.52 21.06 -15.96
N ALA A 104 -14.22 21.58 -17.16
CA ALA A 104 -14.28 20.80 -18.39
C ALA A 104 -13.11 19.80 -18.46
N GLU A 105 -11.92 20.21 -18.04
CA GLU A 105 -10.75 19.36 -17.93
C GLU A 105 -10.94 18.27 -16.87
N PHE A 106 -11.45 18.64 -15.68
CA PHE A 106 -11.77 17.69 -14.63
C PHE A 106 -12.75 16.62 -15.12
N GLU A 107 -13.86 17.01 -15.76
CA GLU A 107 -14.87 16.08 -16.28
C GLU A 107 -14.27 15.13 -17.34
N LYS A 108 -13.46 15.67 -18.25
CA LYS A 108 -12.79 14.88 -19.30
C LYS A 108 -11.85 13.84 -18.70
N ILE A 109 -10.95 14.23 -17.80
CA ILE A 109 -9.94 13.32 -17.24
C ILE A 109 -10.60 12.31 -16.29
N SER A 110 -11.54 12.76 -15.47
CA SER A 110 -12.32 11.87 -14.56
C SER A 110 -13.12 10.83 -15.34
N SER A 111 -13.73 11.22 -16.46
CA SER A 111 -14.44 10.28 -17.34
C SER A 111 -13.49 9.26 -17.98
N GLN A 112 -12.31 9.68 -18.45
CA GLN A 112 -11.30 8.77 -18.98
C GLN A 112 -10.76 7.81 -17.91
N PHE A 113 -10.56 8.29 -16.68
CA PHE A 113 -10.19 7.46 -15.55
C PHE A 113 -11.27 6.42 -15.25
N GLY A 114 -12.54 6.84 -15.17
CA GLY A 114 -13.68 5.96 -14.94
C GLY A 114 -13.80 4.85 -16.00
N HIS A 115 -13.63 5.18 -17.28
CA HIS A 115 -13.64 4.19 -18.36
C HIS A 115 -12.52 3.16 -18.22
N LYS A 116 -11.30 3.60 -17.91
CA LYS A 116 -10.16 2.69 -17.72
C LYS A 116 -10.36 1.79 -16.50
N LEU A 117 -10.78 2.37 -15.37
CA LEU A 117 -11.05 1.60 -14.15
C LEU A 117 -12.17 0.60 -14.38
N GLY A 118 -13.25 1.00 -15.05
CA GLY A 118 -14.36 0.12 -15.42
C GLY A 118 -13.92 -1.06 -16.28
N SER A 119 -13.04 -0.83 -17.26
CA SER A 119 -12.47 -1.91 -18.08
C SER A 119 -11.60 -2.86 -17.28
N ILE A 120 -10.79 -2.37 -16.32
CA ILE A 120 -10.00 -3.21 -15.41
C ILE A 120 -10.92 -4.08 -14.54
N ILE A 121 -11.96 -3.49 -13.96
CA ILE A 121 -12.95 -4.21 -13.14
C ILE A 121 -13.67 -5.27 -13.97
N GLN A 122 -14.07 -4.94 -15.21
CA GLN A 122 -14.70 -5.88 -16.11
C GLN A 122 -13.81 -7.09 -16.39
N ASN A 123 -12.52 -6.87 -16.65
CA ASN A 123 -11.56 -7.95 -16.88
C ASN A 123 -11.39 -8.84 -15.64
N MET A 124 -11.30 -8.22 -14.45
CA MET A 124 -11.24 -8.91 -13.17
C MET A 124 -12.47 -9.81 -12.96
N HIS A 125 -13.67 -9.26 -13.15
CA HIS A 125 -14.93 -10.00 -13.01
C HIS A 125 -15.09 -11.10 -14.06
N SER A 126 -14.62 -10.88 -15.29
CA SER A 126 -14.65 -11.89 -16.36
C SER A 126 -13.76 -13.10 -16.04
N ALA A 127 -12.73 -12.89 -15.20
CA ALA A 127 -11.88 -13.95 -14.66
C ALA A 127 -12.43 -14.57 -13.37
N GLY A 128 -13.64 -14.20 -12.93
CA GLY A 128 -14.25 -14.67 -11.69
C GLY A 128 -13.64 -14.09 -10.41
N LEU A 129 -12.84 -13.03 -10.53
CA LEU A 129 -12.20 -12.36 -9.39
C LEU A 129 -13.05 -11.20 -8.89
N ILE A 130 -13.13 -11.03 -7.57
CA ILE A 130 -13.76 -9.88 -6.92
C ILE A 130 -12.79 -9.38 -5.84
N HIS A 131 -12.37 -8.11 -5.92
CA HIS A 131 -11.38 -7.53 -4.99
C HIS A 131 -11.90 -7.41 -3.54
N GLY A 132 -13.20 -7.28 -3.32
CA GLY A 132 -13.81 -7.21 -1.97
C GLY A 132 -13.64 -5.87 -1.22
N ASP A 133 -12.65 -5.05 -1.57
CA ASP A 133 -12.41 -3.71 -1.01
C ASP A 133 -11.88 -2.75 -2.09
N LEU A 134 -12.59 -2.64 -3.21
CA LEU A 134 -12.19 -1.72 -4.27
C LEU A 134 -12.63 -0.29 -3.93
N THR A 135 -11.67 0.52 -3.49
CA THR A 135 -11.84 1.95 -3.20
C THR A 135 -10.81 2.77 -3.96
N THR A 136 -11.06 4.07 -4.16
CA THR A 136 -10.11 4.96 -4.85
C THR A 136 -8.76 5.11 -4.12
N SER A 137 -8.68 4.80 -2.82
CA SER A 137 -7.43 4.74 -2.07
C SER A 137 -6.60 3.48 -2.34
N ASN A 138 -7.22 2.42 -2.87
CA ASN A 138 -6.55 1.15 -3.19
C ASN A 138 -6.11 1.06 -4.65
N VAL A 139 -6.46 2.06 -5.47
CA VAL A 139 -6.03 2.18 -6.87
C VAL A 139 -4.87 3.16 -6.94
N LEU A 140 -3.77 2.76 -7.58
CA LEU A 140 -2.63 3.65 -7.85
C LEU A 140 -2.71 4.20 -9.28
N VAL A 141 -2.41 5.49 -9.45
CA VAL A 141 -2.44 6.16 -10.76
C VAL A 141 -1.03 6.37 -11.27
N LYS A 142 -0.56 5.45 -12.12
CA LYS A 142 0.76 5.50 -12.75
C LYS A 142 0.80 6.61 -13.82
N LYS A 143 1.66 7.62 -13.64
CA LYS A 143 2.01 8.58 -14.71
C LYS A 143 2.89 7.86 -15.76
N ARG A 144 2.98 8.39 -16.98
CA ARG A 144 3.67 7.71 -18.11
C ARG A 144 5.16 7.37 -17.88
N VAL A 145 5.81 7.92 -16.85
CA VAL A 145 7.23 7.67 -16.52
C VAL A 145 7.37 7.21 -15.08
N CYS A 146 7.42 5.91 -14.86
CA CYS A 146 7.61 5.29 -13.56
C CYS A 146 8.42 4.00 -13.74
N TYR A 147 9.46 3.80 -12.92
CA TYR A 147 10.46 2.75 -13.01
C TYR A 147 10.34 1.76 -11.86
#